data_AF-A0A6V7GWM9-F1
#
_entry.id   AF-A0A6V7GWM9-F1
#
_cell.length_a   1.000
_cell.length_b   1.000
_cell.length_c   1.000
_cell.angle_alpha   90.00
_cell.angle_beta   90.00
_cell.angle_gamma   90.00
#
_symmetry.space_group_name_H-M   'P 1'
#
loop_
_entity.id
_entity.type
_entity.pdbx_description
1 polymer ?
#
loop_
_entity_poly.entity_id
_entity_poly.type
_entity_poly.pdbx_seq_one_letter_code
_entity_poly.pdbx_strand_id
1 'polypeptide(L)'
;YCEMDVISFEQNVDLLPLSQSDKWLISARILDMVTLTTTDTGLAFFKFRKRALSFEEYLQYLKDLAESKNIDFEEMKYKMQICGKPKKAA
;
A
#
# COMPACT_ATOMS: atom_id res chain seq x y z
N TYR A 1 -6.44 -13.93 -5.46
CA TYR A 1 -5.52 -12.86 -5.04
C TYR A 1 -5.46 -12.91 -3.52
N CYS A 2 -4.26 -12.79 -2.91
CA CYS A 2 -3.97 -13.12 -1.49
C CYS A 2 -5.16 -13.14 -0.52
N GLU A 3 -5.38 -14.27 0.17
CA GLU A 3 -6.38 -14.50 1.25
C GLU A 3 -6.12 -13.63 2.51
N MET A 4 -5.43 -12.51 2.39
CA MET A 4 -5.29 -11.54 3.48
C MET A 4 -6.57 -10.73 3.68
N ASP A 5 -7.49 -10.76 2.72
CA ASP A 5 -8.82 -10.19 2.89
C ASP A 5 -9.91 -11.10 2.33
N VAL A 6 -10.20 -12.17 3.08
CA VAL A 6 -11.29 -13.14 2.79
C VAL A 6 -12.62 -12.41 2.51
N ILE A 7 -12.87 -11.30 3.22
CA ILE A 7 -14.11 -10.52 3.11
C ILE A 7 -14.24 -9.88 1.72
N SER A 8 -13.21 -9.18 1.24
CA SER A 8 -13.24 -8.51 -0.06
C SER A 8 -13.35 -9.52 -1.21
N PHE A 9 -12.71 -10.68 -1.07
CA PHE A 9 -12.83 -11.78 -2.02
C PHE A 9 -14.24 -12.37 -2.06
N GLU A 10 -14.86 -12.62 -0.90
CA GLU A 10 -16.24 -13.12 -0.80
C GLU A 10 -17.27 -12.12 -1.33
N GLN A 11 -17.01 -10.83 -1.15
CA GLN A 11 -17.89 -9.74 -1.64
C GLN A 11 -17.64 -9.38 -3.11
N ASN A 12 -16.66 -10.01 -3.77
CA ASN A 12 -16.25 -9.72 -5.14
C ASN A 12 -15.87 -8.23 -5.37
N VAL A 13 -15.22 -7.62 -4.38
CA VAL A 13 -14.79 -6.21 -4.44
C VAL A 13 -13.27 -6.12 -4.45
N ASP A 14 -12.73 -5.31 -5.36
CA ASP A 14 -11.29 -5.06 -5.45
C ASP A 14 -10.87 -4.00 -4.43
N LEU A 15 -10.51 -4.45 -3.22
CA LEU A 15 -9.98 -3.62 -2.15
C LEU A 15 -8.53 -3.99 -1.79
N LEU A 16 -7.78 -2.99 -1.32
CA LEU A 16 -6.38 -3.10 -0.93
C LEU A 16 -6.21 -2.96 0.60
N PRO A 17 -5.94 -4.06 1.32
CA PRO A 17 -5.63 -4.01 2.75
C PRO A 17 -4.19 -3.51 2.99
N LEU A 18 -3.94 -2.93 4.17
CA LEU A 18 -2.62 -2.40 4.56
C LEU A 18 -1.49 -3.42 4.42
N SER A 19 -1.72 -4.67 4.82
CA SER A 19 -0.71 -5.74 4.72
C SER A 19 -0.29 -6.04 3.28
N GLN A 20 -1.20 -5.87 2.32
CA GLN A 20 -0.89 -6.01 0.90
C GLN A 20 -0.15 -4.78 0.37
N SER A 21 -0.55 -3.59 0.81
CA SER A 21 0.16 -2.33 0.52
C SER A 21 1.61 -2.38 0.96
N ASP A 22 1.87 -2.73 2.23
CA ASP A 22 3.22 -2.76 2.80
C ASP A 22 4.13 -3.73 2.02
N LYS A 23 3.63 -4.91 1.64
CA LYS A 23 4.38 -5.85 0.79
C LYS A 23 4.76 -5.26 -0.57
N TRP A 24 3.86 -4.48 -1.16
CA TRP A 24 4.12 -3.82 -2.44
C TRP A 24 5.16 -2.70 -2.29
N LEU A 25 5.04 -1.89 -1.25
CA LEU A 25 6.00 -0.83 -0.93
C LEU A 25 7.39 -1.38 -0.62
N ILE A 26 7.48 -2.50 0.10
CA ILE A 26 8.74 -3.23 0.34
C ILE A 26 9.32 -3.72 -1.00
N SER A 27 8.49 -4.32 -1.87
CA SER A 27 8.93 -4.82 -3.18
C SER A 27 9.41 -3.70 -4.11
N ALA A 28 8.81 -2.51 -3.99
CA ALA A 28 9.23 -1.28 -4.68
C ALA A 28 10.47 -0.61 -4.07
N ARG A 29 11.00 -1.15 -2.95
CA ARG A 29 12.07 -0.54 -2.16
C ARG A 29 11.75 0.89 -1.69
N ILE A 30 10.48 1.15 -1.40
CA ILE A 30 10.00 2.42 -0.85
C ILE A 30 9.92 2.34 0.67
N LEU A 31 9.37 1.24 1.21
CA LEU A 31 9.35 0.95 2.64
C LEU A 31 10.67 0.27 3.00
N ASP A 32 11.63 1.08 3.46
CA ASP A 32 13.00 0.70 3.79
C ASP A 32 13.27 0.68 5.30
N MET A 33 12.26 0.99 6.13
CA MET A 33 12.37 1.14 7.59
C MET A 33 13.31 2.27 8.05
N VAL A 34 13.73 3.15 7.14
CA VAL A 34 14.59 4.31 7.43
C VAL A 34 13.86 5.60 7.02
N THR A 35 13.52 5.71 5.74
CA THR A 35 12.79 6.83 5.15
C THR A 35 11.29 6.70 5.40
N LEU A 36 10.77 5.49 5.16
CA LEU A 36 9.35 5.17 5.30
C LEU A 36 9.20 3.87 6.09
N THR A 37 8.52 3.96 7.23
CA THR A 37 8.35 2.85 8.18
C THR A 37 6.94 2.28 8.15
N THR A 38 6.76 1.08 8.71
CA THR A 38 5.42 0.49 8.92
C THR A 38 4.53 1.34 9.83
N THR A 39 5.12 2.13 10.73
CA THR A 39 4.38 3.07 11.58
C THR A 39 3.80 4.20 10.75
N ASP A 40 4.58 4.74 9.80
CA ASP A 40 4.11 5.79 8.90
C ASP A 40 2.99 5.29 7.98
N THR A 41 3.17 4.09 7.41
CA THR A 41 2.13 3.47 6.56
C THR A 41 0.86 3.17 7.35
N GLY A 42 0.99 2.66 8.58
CA GLY A 42 -0.15 2.44 9.49
C GLY A 42 -0.89 3.73 9.82
N LEU A 43 -0.17 4.78 10.22
CA LEU A 43 -0.77 6.08 10.56
C LEU A 43 -1.52 6.70 9.39
N ALA A 44 -0.95 6.67 8.18
CA ALA A 44 -1.61 7.18 6.98
C ALA A 44 -2.85 6.35 6.60
N PHE A 45 -2.75 5.01 6.68
CA PHE A 45 -3.85 4.12 6.32
C PHE A 45 -5.02 4.21 7.30
N PHE A 46 -4.75 4.33 8.61
CA PHE A 46 -5.82 4.40 9.61
C PHE A 46 -6.64 5.70 9.60
N LYS A 47 -6.18 6.74 8.89
CA LYS A 47 -7.00 7.96 8.64
C LYS A 47 -8.34 7.64 7.98
N PHE A 48 -8.36 6.62 7.11
CA PHE A 48 -9.55 6.21 6.36
C PHE A 48 -10.55 5.43 7.23
N ARG A 49 -10.13 4.94 8.41
CA ARG A 49 -10.96 4.12 9.33
C ARG A 49 -11.60 2.91 8.65
N LYS A 50 -10.91 2.34 7.67
CA LYS A 50 -11.34 1.20 6.85
C LYS A 50 -10.35 0.04 7.00
N ARG A 51 -10.85 -1.18 6.81
CA ARG A 51 -10.03 -2.41 6.78
C ARG A 51 -9.22 -2.52 5.49
N ALA A 52 -9.81 -2.13 4.37
CA ALA A 52 -9.20 -2.14 3.05
C ALA A 52 -9.71 -0.91 2.26
N LEU A 53 -8.87 -0.40 1.36
CA LEU A 53 -9.13 0.82 0.60
C LEU A 53 -9.53 0.49 -0.84
N SER A 54 -10.41 1.29 -1.44
CA SER A 54 -10.61 1.26 -2.88
C SER A 54 -9.36 1.80 -3.61
N PHE A 55 -9.30 1.64 -4.93
CA PHE A 55 -8.18 2.16 -5.71
C PHE A 55 -8.01 3.69 -5.59
N GLU A 56 -9.11 4.45 -5.59
CA GLU A 56 -9.08 5.92 -5.45
C GLU A 56 -8.56 6.33 -4.07
N GLU A 57 -9.05 5.68 -3.02
CA GLU A 57 -8.58 5.91 -1.64
C GLU A 57 -7.12 5.50 -1.46
N TYR A 58 -6.71 4.43 -2.14
CA TYR A 58 -5.33 3.98 -2.14
C TYR A 58 -4.40 5.00 -2.78
N LEU A 59 -4.80 5.63 -3.88
CA LEU A 59 -4.02 6.71 -4.49
C LEU A 59 -3.91 7.93 -3.56
N GLN A 60 -4.98 8.29 -2.85
CA GLN A 60 -4.92 9.35 -1.83
C GLN A 60 -3.96 8.98 -0.69
N TYR A 61 -4.04 7.75 -0.20
CA TYR A 61 -3.12 7.21 0.81
C TYR A 61 -1.65 7.30 0.38
N LEU A 62 -1.32 6.90 -0.86
CA LEU A 62 0.04 6.99 -1.38
C LEU A 62 0.51 8.43 -1.52
N LYS A 63 -0.38 9.35 -1.92
CA LYS A 63 -0.07 10.77 -2.01
C LYS A 63 0.23 11.38 -0.63
N ASP A 64 -0.58 11.08 0.36
CA ASP A 64 -0.37 11.49 1.76
C ASP A 64 0.99 11.00 2.29
N LEU A 65 1.37 9.76 2.00
CA LEU A 65 2.68 9.21 2.38
C LEU A 65 3.82 9.91 1.67
N ALA A 66 3.67 10.15 0.37
CA ALA A 66 4.66 10.84 -0.44
C ALA A 66 4.91 12.27 0.09
N GLU A 67 3.85 13.01 0.36
CA GLU A 67 3.93 14.36 0.95
C GLU A 67 4.56 14.35 2.35
N SER A 68 4.17 13.40 3.20
CA SER A 68 4.69 13.31 4.58
C SER A 68 6.18 13.00 4.65
N LYS A 69 6.73 12.29 3.66
CA LYS A 69 8.15 11.88 3.62
C LYS A 69 8.97 12.59 2.55
N ASN A 70 8.38 13.61 1.89
CA ASN A 70 9.01 14.35 0.80
C ASN A 70 9.50 13.43 -0.34
N ILE A 71 8.73 12.38 -0.62
CA ILE A 71 8.96 11.45 -1.72
C ILE A 71 8.17 11.96 -2.92
N ASP A 72 8.73 11.84 -4.13
CA ASP A 72 7.99 12.17 -5.35
C ASP A 72 6.90 11.12 -5.62
N PHE A 73 5.66 11.58 -5.73
CA PHE A 73 4.50 10.70 -5.91
C PHE A 73 4.52 9.97 -7.26
N GLU A 74 5.01 10.61 -8.33
CA GLU A 74 5.10 9.97 -9.65
C GLU A 74 6.20 8.90 -9.65
N GLU A 75 7.36 9.19 -9.05
CA GLU A 75 8.45 8.23 -8.86
C GLU A 75 7.99 7.05 -8.01
N MET A 76 7.24 7.31 -6.93
CA MET A 76 6.67 6.29 -6.05
C MET A 76 5.75 5.35 -6.84
N LYS A 77 4.80 5.90 -7.60
CA LYS A 77 3.90 5.11 -8.46
C LYS A 77 4.67 4.33 -9.51
N TYR A 78 5.64 4.96 -10.17
CA TYR A 78 6.46 4.30 -11.18
C TYR A 78 7.23 3.12 -10.59
N LYS A 79 7.89 3.30 -9.44
CA LYS A 79 8.57 2.23 -8.70
C LYS A 79 7.63 1.08 -8.34
N MET A 80 6.40 1.39 -7.94
CA MET A 80 5.38 0.37 -7.66
C MET A 80 4.86 -0.34 -8.91
N GLN A 81 4.80 0.33 -10.06
CA GLN A 81 4.41 -0.29 -11.34
C GLN A 81 5.49 -1.21 -11.89
N ILE A 82 6.77 -0.80 -11.79
CA ILE A 82 7.89 -1.60 -12.31
C ILE A 82 8.32 -2.70 -11.34
N CYS A 83 8.02 -2.56 -10.05
CA CYS A 83 8.33 -3.63 -9.12
C CYS A 83 7.40 -4.80 -9.43
N GLY A 84 8.01 -5.97 -9.69
CA GLY A 84 7.26 -7.18 -10.02
C GLY A 84 6.20 -7.46 -8.94
N LYS A 85 5.10 -8.09 -9.36
CA LYS A 85 3.98 -8.40 -8.44
C LYS A 85 4.51 -9.00 -7.14
N PRO A 86 4.12 -8.48 -5.96
CA PRO A 86 4.61 -8.98 -4.68
C PRO A 86 4.40 -10.49 -4.61
N LYS A 87 5.50 -11.22 -4.40
CA LYS A 87 5.49 -12.70 -4.39
C LYS A 87 4.61 -13.18 -3.23
N LYS A 88 3.84 -14.26 -3.46
CA LYS A 88 3.29 -15.05 -2.36
C LYS A 88 4.47 -15.51 -1.50
N ALA A 89 4.48 -15.14 -0.22
CA ALA A 89 5.31 -15.87 0.74
C ALA A 89 4.79 -17.32 0.75
N ALA A 90 5.68 -18.27 0.50
CA ALA A 90 5.37 -19.70 0.46
C ALA A 90 4.94 -20.22 1.83
#